data_AF-A0A496W940-F1
#
_entry.id   AF-A0A496W940-F1
#
_cell.length_a   1.000
_cell.length_b   1.000
_cell.length_c   1.000
_cell.angle_alpha   90.00
_cell.angle_beta   90.00
_cell.angle_gamma   90.00
#
_symmetry.space_group_name_H-M   'P 1'
#
loop_
_entity.id
_entity.type
_entity.pdbx_description
1 polymer ?
#
loop_
_entity_poly.entity_id
_entity_poly.type
_entity_poly.pdbx_seq_one_letter_code
_entity_poly.pdbx_strand_id
1 'polypeptide(L)' 'MKSEIAKTEYFRLGNMTLLCLLTLENGYEILGSVTKTIAKETDEEEARGMAYQRAIYQQIELESLPETRTVGVIPTNLK' A
#
# COMPACT_ATOMS: atom_id res chain seq x y z
N MET A 1 1.85 -14.72 -13.63
CA MET A 1 1.09 -13.55 -13.15
C MET A 1 1.87 -12.31 -13.52
N LYS A 2 1.39 -11.49 -14.44
CA LYS A 2 1.96 -10.15 -14.65
C LYS A 2 1.44 -9.30 -13.51
N SER A 3 2.33 -8.70 -12.73
CA SER A 3 1.94 -7.81 -11.65
C SER A 3 1.30 -6.58 -12.29
N GLU A 4 -0.02 -6.40 -12.12
CA GLU A 4 -0.83 -5.32 -12.70
C GLU A 4 -0.55 -3.95 -12.04
N ILE A 5 0.70 -3.69 -11.62
CA ILE A 5 1.08 -2.48 -10.90
C ILE A 5 1.52 -1.42 -11.91
N ALA A 6 0.74 -0.36 -12.03
CA ALA A 6 1.05 0.79 -12.88
C ALA A 6 2.00 1.78 -12.19
N LYS A 7 1.88 1.96 -10.87
CA LYS A 7 2.68 2.93 -10.11
C LYS A 7 2.93 2.47 -8.68
N THR A 8 4.07 2.84 -8.13
CA THR A 8 4.42 2.65 -6.72
C THR A 8 4.92 3.95 -6.13
N GLU A 9 4.31 4.41 -5.04
CA GLU A 9 4.67 5.63 -4.34
C GLU A 9 4.91 5.34 -2.86
N TYR A 10 5.88 6.07 -2.27
CA TYR A 10 6.22 5.94 -0.87
C TYR A 10 5.99 7.26 -0.16
N PHE A 11 5.32 7.22 0.98
CA PHE A 11 5.08 8.39 1.81
C PHE A 11 5.59 8.13 3.21
N ARG A 12 6.43 9.05 3.70
CA ARG A 12 6.90 9.03 5.07
C ARG A 12 6.03 9.93 5.92
N LEU A 13 5.43 9.36 6.96
CA LEU A 13 4.67 10.07 7.98
C LEU A 13 5.49 10.13 9.28
N GLY A 14 6.11 11.29 9.51
CA GLY A 14 6.99 11.50 10.64
C GLY A 14 8.22 10.57 10.62
N ASN A 15 8.67 10.14 11.79
CA ASN A 15 9.86 9.29 11.94
C ASN A 15 9.53 7.82 12.21
N MET A 16 8.24 7.45 12.15
CA MET A 16 7.78 6.14 12.59
C MET A 16 6.95 5.40 11.57
N THR A 17 6.37 6.08 10.59
CA THR A 17 5.43 5.45 9.68
C THR A 17 5.87 5.65 8.24
N LEU A 18 5.88 4.54 7.51
CA LEU A 18 6.08 4.56 6.08
C LEU A 18 4.89 3.88 5.41
N LEU A 19 4.38 4.53 4.37
CA LEU A 19 3.30 4.06 3.52
C LEU A 19 3.87 3.71 2.15
N CYS A 20 3.32 2.66 1.55
CA CYS A 20 3.50 2.27 0.16
C CYS A 20 2.13 2.24 -0.50
N LEU A 21 1.94 3.07 -1.52
CA LEU A 21 0.75 3.11 -2.35
C LEU A 21 1.06 2.42 -3.68
N LEU A 22 0.35 1.35 -3.97
CA LEU A 22 0.37 0.67 -5.27
C LEU A 22 -0.87 1.09 -6.06
N THR A 23 -0.66 1.71 -7.22
CA THR A 23 -1.74 1.95 -8.18
C THR A 23 -1.73 0.83 -9.20
N LEU A 24 -2.85 0.15 -9.35
CA LEU A 24 -3.03 -0.92 -10.32
C LEU A 24 -3.44 -0.38 -11.69
N GLU A 25 -3.25 -1.16 -12.76
CA GLU A 25 -3.63 -0.78 -14.13
C GLU A 25 -5.13 -0.54 -14.29
N ASN A 26 -5.96 -1.19 -13.47
CA ASN A 26 -7.41 -0.99 -13.41
C ASN A 26 -7.84 0.25 -12.61
N GLY A 27 -6.89 1.03 -12.08
CA GLY A 27 -7.13 2.26 -11.33
C GLY A 27 -7.41 2.09 -9.84
N TYR A 28 -7.44 0.85 -9.32
CA TYR A 28 -7.52 0.61 -7.88
C TYR A 28 -6.20 0.93 -7.19
N GLU A 29 -6.31 1.39 -5.95
CA GLU A 29 -5.16 1.73 -5.12
C GLU A 29 -5.09 0.81 -3.90
N ILE A 30 -3.89 0.32 -3.60
CA ILE A 30 -3.62 -0.57 -2.47
C ILE A 30 -2.58 0.06 -1.58
N LEU A 31 -2.89 0.15 -0.29
CA LEU A 31 -2.06 0.81 0.70
C LEU A 31 -1.43 -0.19 1.67
N GLY A 32 -0.12 -0.39 1.55
CA GLY A 32 0.69 -1.05 2.56
C GLY A 32 1.24 -0.02 3.54
N SER A 33 1.20 -0.31 4.83
CA SER A 33 1.80 0.56 5.85
C SER A 33 2.67 -0.22 6.82
N VAL A 34 3.75 0.38 7.28
CA VAL A 34 4.58 -0.15 8.35
C VAL A 34 4.83 0.93 9.38
N THR A 35 4.85 0.53 10.65
CA THR A 35 5.29 1.40 11.75
C THR A 35 6.60 0.85 12.30
N LYS A 36 7.69 1.60 12.13
CA LYS A 36 9.05 1.32 12.59
C LYS A 36 9.79 2.65 12.76
N THR A 37 10.64 2.76 13.77
CA THR A 37 11.53 3.93 13.92
C THR A 37 12.50 4.03 12.73
N ILE A 38 12.47 5.16 12.03
CA ILE A 38 13.35 5.48 10.89
C ILE A 38 14.36 6.54 11.35
N ALA A 39 15.55 6.10 11.76
CA ALA A 39 16.61 6.99 12.22
C ALA A 39 17.66 7.26 11.12
N LYS A 40 17.87 6.29 10.22
CA LYS A 40 18.85 6.35 9.13
C LYS A 40 18.26 5.84 7.82
N GLU A 41 18.93 6.14 6.72
CA GLU A 41 18.49 5.77 5.36
C GLU A 41 18.26 4.27 5.19
N THR A 42 19.09 3.42 5.80
CA THR A 42 18.90 1.96 5.77
C THR A 42 17.60 1.50 6.44
N ASP A 43 17.15 2.21 7.49
CA ASP A 43 15.88 1.89 8.14
C ASP A 43 14.71 2.28 7.24
N GLU A 44 14.87 3.34 6.44
CA GLU A 44 13.87 3.78 5.48
C GLU A 44 13.74 2.80 4.30
N GLU A 45 14.86 2.30 3.78
CA GLU A 45 14.86 1.26 2.74
C GLU A 45 14.20 -0.04 3.22
N GLU A 46 14.53 -0.48 4.44
CA GLU A 46 13.88 -1.63 5.05
C GLU A 46 12.38 -1.39 5.25
N ALA A 47 11.99 -0.22 5.75
CA ALA A 47 10.58 0.15 5.89
C ALA A 47 9.85 0.16 4.53
N ARG A 48 10.51 0.61 3.44
CA ARG A 48 9.96 0.58 2.07
C ARG A 48 9.70 -0.84 1.63
N GLY A 49 10.66 -1.74 1.83
CA GLY A 49 10.50 -3.16 1.54
C GLY A 49 9.33 -3.79 2.30
N MET A 50 9.22 -3.52 3.60
CA MET A 50 8.13 -4.04 4.43
C MET A 50 6.76 -3.48 4.02
N ALA A 51 6.66 -2.18 3.76
CA ALA A 51 5.41 -1.54 3.33
C ALA A 51 4.97 -2.06 1.96
N TYR A 52 5.91 -2.23 1.03
CA TYR A 52 5.63 -2.81 -0.29
C TYR A 52 5.14 -4.25 -0.17
N GLN A 53 5.81 -5.10 0.62
CA GLN A 53 5.36 -6.47 0.85
C GLN A 53 3.94 -6.53 1.41
N ARG A 54 3.60 -5.66 2.37
CA ARG A 54 2.24 -5.58 2.91
C ARG A 54 1.20 -5.18 1.85
N ALA A 55 1.54 -4.23 0.98
CA ALA A 55 0.66 -3.84 -0.13
C ALA A 55 0.44 -5.01 -1.11
N ILE A 56 1.48 -5.75 -1.45
CA ILE A 56 1.38 -6.95 -2.31
C ILE A 56 0.55 -8.06 -1.66
N TYR A 57 0.75 -8.33 -0.37
CA TYR A 57 -0.09 -9.31 0.33
C TYR A 57 -1.56 -8.91 0.31
N GLN A 58 -1.86 -7.63 0.53
CA GLN A 58 -3.24 -7.13 0.46
C GLN A 58 -3.83 -7.24 -0.95
N GLN A 59 -3.02 -7.02 -2.00
CA GLN A 59 -3.44 -7.27 -3.38
C GLN A 59 -3.82 -8.73 -3.59
N ILE A 60 -2.95 -9.66 -3.20
CA ILE A 60 -3.18 -11.09 -3.35
C ILE A 60 -4.43 -11.52 -2.57
N GLU A 61 -4.62 -10.99 -1.36
CA GLU A 61 -5.83 -11.25 -0.58
C GLU A 61 -7.09 -10.80 -1.32
N LEU A 62 -7.10 -9.59 -1.88
CA LEU A 62 -8.23 -9.07 -2.66
C LEU A 62 -8.52 -9.90 -3.91
N GLU A 63 -7.48 -10.32 -4.65
CA GLU A 63 -7.61 -11.17 -5.83
C GLU A 63 -8.06 -12.60 -5.50
N SER A 64 -7.72 -13.09 -4.30
CA SER A 64 -8.08 -14.43 -3.83
C SER A 64 -9.52 -14.53 -3.30
N LEU A 65 -10.15 -13.39 -2.99
CA LEU A 65 -11.50 -13.34 -2.48
C LEU A 65 -12.51 -13.35 -3.64
N PRO A 66 -13.54 -14.22 -3.62
CA PRO A 66 -14.64 -14.11 -4.58
C PRO A 66 -15.29 -12.72 -4.43
N GLU A 67 -15.67 -12.08 -5.55
CA GLU A 67 -16.03 -10.66 -5.80
C GLU A 67 -17.07 -9.97 -4.87
N THR A 68 -17.41 -10.55 -3.72
CA THR A 68 -18.48 -10.13 -2.82
C THR A 68 -18.04 -9.36 -1.57
N ARG A 69 -16.76 -9.00 -1.43
CA ARG A 69 -16.31 -8.19 -0.27
C ARG A 69 -16.24 -6.71 -0.60
N THR A 70 -17.16 -5.96 -0.02
CA THR A 70 -17.27 -4.50 -0.05
C THR A 70 -15.94 -3.84 0.33
N VAL A 71 -15.27 -3.23 -0.65
CA VAL A 71 -14.17 -2.28 -0.41
C VAL A 71 -14.80 -1.00 0.13
N GLY A 72 -14.32 -0.52 1.28
CA GLY A 72 -14.80 0.71 1.90
C GLY A 72 -14.55 1.90 0.96
N VAL A 73 -15.59 2.34 0.26
CA VAL A 73 -15.55 3.56 -0.55
C VAL A 73 -15.53 4.74 0.42
N ILE A 74 -14.44 5.51 0.43
CA ILE A 74 -14.40 6.76 1.20
C ILE A 74 -15.11 7.83 0.34
N PRO A 75 -16.28 8.35 0.76
CA PRO A 75 -16.97 9.38 -0.01
C PRO A 75 -16.18 10.69 0.05
N THR A 76 -15.76 11.18 -1.11
CA THR A 76 -14.97 12.41 -1.27
C THR A 76 -15.79 13.70 -1.24
N ASN A 77 -17.10 13.64 -0.94
CA ASN A 77 -18.03 14.79 -0.97
C ASN A 77 -18.76 15.04 0.36
N LEU A 78 -18.05 15.03 1.48
CA LEU A 78 -18.60 15.61 2.72
C LEU A 78 -18.45 17.14 2.64
N LYS A 79 -19.54 17.80 2.24
CA LYS A 79 -19.74 19.26 2.38
C LYS A 79 -20.13 19.62 3.81
#